data_AF-A0A3A5QMW0-F1
#
_entry.id   AF-A0A3A5QMW0-F1
#
_cell.length_a   1.000
_cell.length_b   1.000
_cell.length_c   1.000
_cell.angle_alpha   90.00
_cell.angle_beta   90.00
_cell.angle_gamma   90.00
#
_symmetry.space_group_name_H-M   'P 1'
#
loop_
_entity.id
_entity.type
_entity.pdbx_description
1 polymer ?
#
loop_
_entity_poly.entity_id
_entity_poly.type
_entity_poly.pdbx_seq_one_letter_code
_entity_poly.pdbx_strand_id
1 'polypeptide(L)'
;MRKFVLLFSFLVSFVLTSYSQNLDSIPKSKRNSLLKSMATAIVMKHGPEYYRDEIKIKRIVMLDHPNMHKIDKQHIGEPVYQVIFLYDSRKERFEMKFAASVTFWGITGKPRDVTFGNGIGLSFDIPADKNQDFKNSYDPLPLKKK
;
A
#
# COMPACT_ATOMS: atom_id res chain seq x y z
N MET A 1 -28.17 7.45 10.35
CA MET A 1 -27.05 7.05 9.46
C MET A 1 -25.73 7.76 9.78
N ARG A 2 -25.71 9.09 9.96
CA ARG A 2 -24.49 9.88 10.23
C ARG A 2 -23.67 9.40 11.46
N LYS A 3 -24.33 8.96 12.54
CA LYS A 3 -23.67 8.42 13.75
C LYS A 3 -22.98 7.06 13.52
N PHE A 4 -23.55 6.19 12.68
CA PHE A 4 -22.97 4.88 12.35
C PHE A 4 -21.76 5.00 11.41
N VAL A 5 -21.81 5.92 10.45
CA VAL A 5 -20.67 6.23 9.56
C VAL A 5 -19.48 6.78 10.37
N LEU A 6 -19.75 7.67 11.33
CA LEU A 6 -18.72 8.20 12.22
C LEU A 6 -18.11 7.11 13.11
N LEU A 7 -18.92 6.22 13.71
CA LEU A 7 -18.44 5.09 14.51
C LEU A 7 -17.57 4.12 13.70
N PHE A 8 -17.94 3.81 12.45
CA PHE A 8 -17.13 2.94 11.58
C PHE A 8 -15.80 3.62 11.22
N SER A 9 -15.82 4.92 10.89
CA SER A 9 -14.60 5.68 10.60
C SER A 9 -13.66 5.76 11.82
N PHE A 10 -14.20 5.93 13.03
CA PHE A 10 -13.42 6.00 14.27
C PHE A 10 -12.80 4.64 14.63
N LEU A 11 -13.52 3.54 14.39
CA LEU A 11 -13.01 2.18 14.60
C LEU A 11 -11.85 1.88 13.64
N VAL A 12 -11.99 2.27 12.36
CA VAL A 12 -10.91 2.13 11.36
C VAL A 12 -9.69 2.97 11.76
N SER A 13 -9.89 4.20 12.23
CA SER A 13 -8.80 5.06 12.72
C SER A 13 -8.12 4.50 13.99
N PHE A 14 -8.87 3.94 14.94
CA PHE A 14 -8.34 3.37 16.18
C PHE A 14 -7.54 2.08 15.95
N VAL A 15 -7.93 1.26 14.98
CA VAL A 15 -7.17 0.06 14.57
C VAL A 15 -5.84 0.47 13.91
N LEU A 16 -5.79 1.60 13.21
CA LEU A 16 -4.57 2.12 12.56
C LEU A 16 -3.56 2.71 13.57
N THR A 17 -4.01 3.29 14.68
CA THR A 17 -3.11 3.94 15.66
C THR A 17 -2.55 3.00 16.74
N SER A 18 -3.22 1.87 17.00
CA SER A 18 -2.94 1.05 18.20
C SER A 18 -2.20 -0.28 17.95
N TYR A 19 -1.80 -0.58 16.70
CA TYR A 19 -1.10 -1.83 16.37
C TYR A 19 0.11 -1.60 15.47
N SER A 20 1.09 -0.85 15.98
CA SER A 20 2.47 -1.02 15.50
C SER A 20 3.04 -2.27 16.17
N GLN A 21 2.98 -3.42 15.48
CA GLN A 21 3.54 -4.68 15.94
C GLN A 21 4.47 -5.24 14.89
N ASN A 22 5.58 -5.84 15.34
CA ASN A 22 6.46 -6.59 14.45
C ASN A 22 5.64 -7.67 13.75
N LEU A 23 5.45 -7.54 12.45
CA LEU A 23 4.63 -8.42 11.65
C LEU A 23 5.18 -9.86 11.65
N ASP A 24 6.48 -10.04 11.86
CA ASP A 24 7.10 -11.36 11.94
C ASP A 24 6.74 -12.11 13.22
N SER A 25 6.39 -11.41 14.31
CA SER A 25 5.94 -12.05 15.54
C SER A 25 4.47 -12.49 15.49
N ILE A 26 3.72 -12.13 14.44
CA ILE A 26 2.31 -12.48 14.29
C ILE A 26 2.19 -13.80 13.51
N PRO A 27 1.34 -14.76 13.95
CA PRO A 27 1.06 -15.98 13.19
C PRO A 27 0.63 -15.67 11.76
N LYS A 28 1.19 -16.41 10.78
CA LYS A 28 1.04 -16.14 9.34
C LYS A 28 -0.41 -15.93 8.88
N SER A 29 -1.37 -16.72 9.36
CA SER A 29 -2.79 -16.59 9.00
C SER A 29 -3.37 -15.25 9.46
N LYS A 30 -3.17 -14.90 10.74
CA LYS A 30 -3.63 -13.65 11.34
C LYS A 30 -2.94 -12.43 10.71
N ARG A 31 -1.62 -12.50 10.51
CA ARG A 31 -0.84 -11.46 9.83
C ARG A 31 -1.35 -11.22 8.41
N ASN A 32 -1.56 -12.28 7.64
CA ASN A 32 -2.04 -12.15 6.26
C ASN A 32 -3.45 -11.57 6.20
N SER A 33 -4.34 -11.92 7.13
CA SER A 33 -5.67 -11.32 7.24
C SER A 33 -5.59 -9.82 7.57
N LEU A 34 -4.77 -9.44 8.54
CA LEU A 34 -4.52 -8.05 8.91
C LEU A 34 -3.98 -7.23 7.73
N LEU A 35 -2.93 -7.73 7.06
CA LEU A 35 -2.32 -7.09 5.89
C LEU A 35 -3.32 -6.90 4.76
N LYS A 36 -4.15 -7.91 4.45
CA LYS A 36 -5.21 -7.78 3.43
C LYS A 36 -6.21 -6.70 3.80
N SER A 37 -6.67 -6.67 5.05
CA SER A 37 -7.65 -5.69 5.51
C SER A 37 -7.10 -4.26 5.42
N MET A 38 -5.88 -4.03 5.91
CA MET A 38 -5.27 -2.70 5.87
C MET A 38 -4.98 -2.25 4.43
N ALA A 39 -4.41 -3.13 3.61
CA ALA A 39 -4.12 -2.82 2.21
C ALA A 39 -5.39 -2.52 1.42
N THR A 40 -6.48 -3.27 1.66
CA THR A 40 -7.78 -3.01 1.04
C THR A 40 -8.32 -1.65 1.44
N ALA A 41 -8.27 -1.30 2.72
CA ALA A 41 -8.71 0.01 3.19
C ALA A 41 -7.90 1.16 2.54
N ILE A 42 -6.58 0.99 2.38
CA ILE A 42 -5.71 1.97 1.72
C ILE A 42 -6.06 2.11 0.24
N VAL A 43 -6.15 1.00 -0.50
CA VAL A 43 -6.48 1.03 -1.94
C VAL A 43 -7.87 1.62 -2.16
N MET A 44 -8.88 1.20 -1.39
CA MET A 44 -10.24 1.75 -1.50
C MET A 44 -10.31 3.25 -1.21
N LYS A 45 -9.43 3.77 -0.34
CA LYS A 45 -9.38 5.20 -0.01
C LYS A 45 -8.65 6.02 -1.07
N HIS A 46 -7.58 5.49 -1.66
CA HIS A 46 -6.64 6.27 -2.48
C HIS A 46 -6.67 5.97 -3.98
N GLY A 47 -7.22 4.81 -4.39
CA GLY A 47 -7.33 4.38 -5.78
C GLY A 47 -8.28 3.18 -5.90
N PRO A 48 -9.58 3.35 -5.59
CA PRO A 48 -10.55 2.26 -5.56
C PRO A 48 -10.68 1.52 -6.90
N GLU A 49 -10.44 2.17 -8.03
CA GLU A 49 -10.43 1.59 -9.37
C GLU A 49 -9.35 0.51 -9.58
N TYR A 50 -8.31 0.51 -8.74
CA TYR A 50 -7.22 -0.46 -8.75
C TYR A 50 -7.44 -1.66 -7.81
N TYR A 51 -8.55 -1.72 -7.08
CA TYR A 51 -8.88 -2.85 -6.21
C TYR A 51 -9.18 -4.13 -7.00
N ARG A 52 -8.59 -5.27 -6.61
CA ARG A 52 -8.88 -6.60 -7.19
C ARG A 52 -8.93 -7.66 -6.10
N ASP A 53 -9.80 -8.65 -6.22
CA ASP A 53 -9.95 -9.69 -5.18
C ASP A 53 -8.74 -10.64 -5.08
N GLU A 54 -8.02 -10.82 -6.18
CA GLU A 54 -6.84 -11.68 -6.21
C GLU A 54 -5.65 -10.97 -5.55
N ILE A 55 -5.36 -11.34 -4.31
CA ILE A 55 -4.30 -10.71 -3.50
C ILE A 55 -3.17 -11.69 -3.21
N LYS A 56 -1.94 -11.29 -3.55
CA LYS A 56 -0.69 -11.98 -3.22
C LYS A 56 0.07 -11.19 -2.16
N ILE A 57 0.58 -11.88 -1.13
CA ILE A 57 1.41 -11.26 -0.08
C ILE A 57 2.83 -11.82 -0.20
N LYS A 58 3.82 -10.93 -0.18
CA LYS A 58 5.25 -11.28 -0.13
C LYS A 58 5.89 -10.63 1.09
N ARG A 59 6.78 -11.35 1.75
CA ARG A 59 7.74 -10.77 2.69
C ARG A 59 9.08 -10.70 1.96
N ILE A 60 9.70 -9.53 1.97
CA ILE A 60 11.03 -9.31 1.38
C ILE A 60 11.90 -8.54 2.38
N VAL A 61 13.18 -8.43 2.09
CA VAL A 61 14.11 -7.57 2.82
C VAL A 61 14.37 -6.34 1.97
N MET A 62 14.36 -5.16 2.58
CA MET A 62 14.68 -3.91 1.89
C MET A 62 16.15 -3.97 1.46
N LEU A 63 16.39 -3.91 0.16
CA LEU A 63 17.73 -3.89 -0.42
C LEU A 63 18.09 -2.47 -0.84
N ASP A 64 19.39 -2.19 -0.88
CA ASP A 64 19.88 -0.93 -1.43
C ASP A 64 19.52 -0.81 -2.92
N HIS A 65 19.14 0.39 -3.35
CA HIS A 65 18.82 0.69 -4.74
C HIS A 65 19.37 2.08 -5.09
N PRO A 66 19.96 2.27 -6.30
CA PRO A 66 20.52 3.56 -6.72
C PRO A 66 19.59 4.78 -6.61
N ASN A 67 18.27 4.58 -6.67
CA ASN A 67 17.25 5.62 -6.70
C ASN A 67 16.42 5.64 -5.39
N MET A 68 16.91 4.98 -4.35
CA MET A 68 16.27 4.92 -3.04
C MET A 68 16.31 6.30 -2.36
N HIS A 69 15.19 6.73 -1.78
CA HIS A 69 15.17 7.97 -1.02
C HIS A 69 16.11 7.89 0.19
N LYS A 70 16.72 9.03 0.54
CA LYS A 70 17.65 9.10 1.68
C LYS A 70 17.01 8.62 2.99
N ILE A 71 15.72 8.88 3.18
CA ILE A 71 14.95 8.42 4.35
C ILE A 71 14.78 6.90 4.40
N ASP A 72 14.75 6.23 3.25
CA ASP A 72 14.61 4.78 3.18
C ASP A 72 15.96 4.06 3.41
N LYS A 73 17.09 4.74 3.13
CA LYS A 73 18.44 4.14 3.28
C LYS A 73 18.73 3.65 4.70
N GLN A 74 18.15 4.27 5.72
CA GLN A 74 18.31 3.84 7.11
C GLN A 74 17.60 2.51 7.40
N HIS A 75 16.66 2.10 6.54
CA HIS A 75 15.86 0.87 6.66
C HIS A 75 16.39 -0.27 5.78
N ILE A 76 17.56 -0.13 5.16
CA ILE A 76 18.21 -1.22 4.42
C ILE A 76 18.43 -2.40 5.37
N GLY A 77 18.05 -3.60 4.92
CA GLY A 77 18.11 -4.83 5.72
C GLY A 77 16.86 -5.08 6.57
N GLU A 78 15.94 -4.11 6.69
CA GLU A 78 14.68 -4.34 7.40
C GLU A 78 13.70 -5.18 6.57
N PRO A 79 12.89 -6.03 7.22
CA PRO A 79 11.82 -6.74 6.53
C PRO A 79 10.71 -5.79 6.11
N VAL A 80 10.13 -6.04 4.94
CA VAL A 80 8.90 -5.39 4.48
C VAL A 80 7.91 -6.41 3.93
N TYR A 81 6.64 -6.09 4.03
CA TYR A 81 5.54 -6.88 3.49
C TYR A 81 4.89 -6.14 2.33
N GLN A 82 4.81 -6.80 1.17
CA GLN A 82 4.14 -6.29 -0.01
C GLN A 82 2.82 -7.03 -0.21
N VAL A 83 1.71 -6.29 -0.24
CA VAL A 83 0.37 -6.79 -0.56
C VAL A 83 0.01 -6.34 -1.96
N ILE A 84 -0.07 -7.30 -2.89
CA ILE A 84 -0.19 -7.07 -4.32
C ILE A 84 -1.60 -7.49 -4.77
N PHE A 85 -2.35 -6.55 -5.33
CA PHE A 85 -3.63 -6.75 -5.99
C PHE A 85 -3.35 -7.09 -7.45
N LEU A 86 -3.61 -8.34 -7.84
CA LEU A 86 -3.35 -8.86 -9.18
C LEU A 86 -4.53 -8.57 -10.11
N TYR A 87 -4.23 -8.36 -11.39
CA TYR A 87 -5.23 -8.22 -12.43
C TYR A 87 -5.13 -9.37 -13.44
N ASP A 88 -6.24 -9.65 -14.13
CA ASP A 88 -6.22 -10.55 -15.28
C ASP A 88 -5.66 -9.80 -16.49
N SER A 89 -4.41 -10.10 -16.84
CA SER A 89 -3.71 -9.44 -17.96
C SER A 89 -4.32 -9.73 -19.34
N ARG A 90 -5.31 -10.62 -19.42
CA ARG A 90 -6.10 -10.86 -20.64
C ARG A 90 -7.26 -9.87 -20.77
N LYS A 91 -7.70 -9.22 -19.68
CA LYS A 91 -8.87 -8.32 -19.64
C LYS A 91 -8.48 -6.86 -19.57
N GLU A 92 -7.37 -6.55 -18.93
CA GLU A 92 -6.89 -5.19 -18.72
C GLU A 92 -5.37 -5.15 -18.79
N ARG A 93 -4.81 -3.94 -18.90
CA ARG A 93 -3.37 -3.74 -18.95
C ARG A 93 -2.99 -2.50 -18.15
N PHE A 94 -1.97 -2.69 -17.32
CA PHE A 94 -1.35 -1.66 -16.51
C PHE A 94 0.11 -1.49 -16.92
N GLU A 95 0.72 -0.37 -16.57
CA GLU A 95 2.17 -0.15 -16.72
C GLU A 95 2.94 -1.10 -15.81
N MET A 96 2.43 -1.28 -14.59
CA MET A 96 2.92 -2.25 -13.62
C MET A 96 2.33 -3.64 -13.85
N LYS A 97 3.01 -4.66 -13.33
CA LYS A 97 2.56 -6.06 -13.35
C LYS A 97 1.53 -6.38 -12.26
N PHE A 98 0.88 -5.37 -11.70
CA PHE A 98 -0.16 -5.45 -10.69
C PHE A 98 -1.15 -4.29 -10.86
N ALA A 99 -2.35 -4.41 -10.28
CA ALA A 99 -3.32 -3.32 -10.22
C ALA A 99 -2.97 -2.36 -9.07
N ALA A 100 -2.59 -2.89 -7.91
CA ALA A 100 -2.05 -2.10 -6.81
C ALA A 100 -1.02 -2.91 -6.00
N SER A 101 -0.13 -2.22 -5.30
CA SER A 101 0.83 -2.78 -4.36
C SER A 101 0.91 -1.88 -3.15
N VAL A 102 0.62 -2.39 -1.97
CA VAL A 102 0.79 -1.68 -0.69
C VAL A 102 1.95 -2.31 0.06
N THR A 103 2.91 -1.49 0.47
CA THR A 103 4.08 -1.93 1.24
C THR A 103 3.92 -1.55 2.70
N PHE A 104 4.29 -2.45 3.60
CA PHE A 104 4.29 -2.23 5.05
C PHE A 104 5.68 -2.52 5.60
N TRP A 105 6.14 -1.71 6.55
CA TRP A 105 7.33 -2.00 7.33
C TRP A 105 7.09 -3.25 8.18
N GLY A 106 7.99 -4.22 8.11
CA GLY A 106 7.87 -5.49 8.84
C GLY A 106 7.99 -5.31 10.35
N ILE A 107 8.88 -4.43 10.81
CA ILE A 107 9.15 -4.22 12.24
C ILE A 107 8.04 -3.42 12.92
N THR A 108 7.52 -2.39 12.26
CA THR A 108 6.49 -1.51 12.84
C THR A 108 5.08 -1.86 12.40
N GLY A 109 4.91 -2.63 11.32
CA GLY A 109 3.60 -2.90 10.73
C GLY A 109 2.92 -1.68 10.09
N LYS A 110 3.57 -0.51 10.09
CA LYS A 110 3.04 0.72 9.51
C LYS A 110 3.05 0.63 7.97
N PRO A 111 2.04 1.22 7.30
CA PRO A 111 2.07 1.36 5.85
C PRO A 111 3.21 2.30 5.45
N ARG A 112 4.01 1.88 4.47
CA ARG A 112 5.12 2.64 3.88
C ARG A 112 4.65 3.41 2.66
N ASP A 113 4.02 2.71 1.72
CA ASP A 113 3.58 3.28 0.45
C ASP A 113 2.46 2.46 -0.19
N VAL A 114 1.78 3.07 -1.15
CA VAL A 114 0.92 2.41 -2.13
C VAL A 114 1.36 2.81 -3.54
N THR A 115 1.47 1.85 -4.45
CA THR A 115 1.72 2.06 -5.88
C THR A 115 0.58 1.41 -6.68
N PHE A 116 0.04 2.12 -7.66
CA PHE A 116 -1.04 1.69 -8.52
C PHE A 116 -0.52 1.22 -9.89
N GLY A 117 -1.39 0.58 -10.65
CA GLY A 117 -1.04 -0.10 -11.89
C GLY A 117 -0.53 0.84 -12.98
N ASN A 118 -0.89 2.12 -12.92
CA ASN A 118 -0.37 3.17 -13.79
C ASN A 118 1.02 3.70 -13.38
N GLY A 119 1.69 3.07 -12.40
CA GLY A 119 3.00 3.50 -11.92
C GLY A 119 2.96 4.66 -10.92
N ILE A 120 1.78 5.21 -10.62
CA ILE A 120 1.58 6.31 -9.67
C ILE A 120 1.39 5.76 -8.26
N GLY A 121 1.86 6.48 -7.24
CA GLY A 121 1.73 6.05 -5.85
C GLY A 121 1.83 7.16 -4.83
N LEU A 122 1.71 6.80 -3.55
CA LEU A 122 1.83 7.68 -2.39
C LEU A 122 2.78 7.04 -1.38
N SER A 123 3.69 7.83 -0.81
CA SER A 123 4.44 7.43 0.38
C SER A 123 3.77 7.99 1.64
N PHE A 124 3.64 7.15 2.66
CA PHE A 124 3.06 7.51 3.95
C PHE A 124 4.12 7.95 4.97
N ASP A 125 5.41 7.71 4.69
CA ASP A 125 6.53 8.17 5.51
C ASP A 125 6.95 9.61 5.17
N ILE A 126 6.48 10.13 4.04
CA ILE A 126 6.70 11.52 3.62
C ILE A 126 5.51 12.37 4.07
N PRO A 127 5.75 13.53 4.71
CA PRO A 127 4.69 14.49 5.04
C PRO A 127 3.82 14.85 3.83
N ALA A 128 2.51 15.00 4.05
CA ALA A 128 1.53 15.17 2.97
C ALA A 128 1.76 16.40 2.09
N ASP A 129 2.34 17.47 2.63
CA ASP A 129 2.76 18.70 1.95
C ASP A 129 3.98 18.47 1.02
N LYS A 130 4.82 17.48 1.32
CA LYS A 130 5.98 17.07 0.50
C LYS A 130 5.66 15.94 -0.47
N ASN A 131 4.50 15.29 -0.29
CA ASN A 131 3.92 14.38 -1.29
C ASN A 131 3.37 15.14 -2.52
N GLN A 132 3.40 16.49 -2.54
CA GLN A 132 2.89 17.31 -3.64
C GLN A 132 3.80 17.30 -4.87
N ASP A 133 5.11 17.11 -4.70
CA ASP A 133 6.04 16.84 -5.80
C ASP A 133 5.79 15.45 -6.42
N PHE A 134 5.19 14.53 -5.66
CA PHE A 134 4.60 13.26 -6.09
C PHE A 134 3.11 13.38 -6.51
N LYS A 135 2.57 14.58 -6.66
CA LYS A 135 1.25 14.85 -7.28
C LYS A 135 1.34 15.69 -8.56
N ASN A 136 2.48 16.33 -8.84
CA ASN A 136 2.62 17.25 -9.97
C ASN A 136 3.32 16.69 -11.22
N SER A 137 3.86 15.46 -11.22
CA SER A 137 4.08 14.65 -12.44
C SER A 137 2.88 13.75 -12.84
N TYR A 138 1.68 14.04 -12.33
CA TYR A 138 0.57 13.08 -12.20
C TYR A 138 -0.71 13.58 -12.85
N ASP A 139 -0.72 13.64 -14.18
CA ASP A 139 -1.96 13.38 -14.90
C ASP A 139 -2.08 11.85 -15.06
N PRO A 140 -3.22 11.23 -14.69
CA PRO A 140 -3.45 9.84 -15.02
C PRO A 140 -3.37 9.71 -16.54
N LEU A 141 -2.36 8.99 -17.05
CA LEU A 141 -2.36 8.61 -18.45
C LEU A 141 -3.67 7.86 -18.71
N PRO A 142 -4.47 8.28 -19.70
CA PRO A 142 -5.73 7.65 -19.98
C PRO A 142 -5.46 6.16 -20.23
N LEU A 143 -6.29 5.31 -19.62
CA LEU A 143 -6.38 3.90 -19.99
C LEU A 143 -6.42 3.85 -21.52
N LYS A 144 -5.39 3.25 -22.15
CA LYS A 144 -5.43 3.00 -23.58
C LYS A 144 -6.57 2.03 -23.84
N LYS A 145 -7.76 2.57 -24.14
CA LYS A 145 -8.84 1.83 -24.77
C LYS A 145 -8.31 1.42 -26.15
N LYS A 146 -8.21 0.12 -26.38
CA LYS A 146 -8.13 -0.41 -27.74
C LYS A 146 -9.53 -0.41 -28.33
#